data_AF-A0A6U2APU2-F1
#
_entry.id   AF-A0A6U2APU2-F1
#
_cell.length_a   1.000
_cell.length_b   1.000
_cell.length_c   1.000
_cell.angle_alpha   90.00
_cell.angle_beta   90.00
_cell.angle_gamma   90.00
#
_symmetry.space_group_name_H-M   'P 1'
#
loop_
_entity.id
_entity.type
_entity.pdbx_description
1 polymer ?
#
loop_
_entity_poly.entity_id
_entity_poly.type
_entity_poly.pdbx_seq_one_letter_code
_entity_poly.pdbx_strand_id
1 'polypeptide(L)'
;DAMVAFRENVRNTALEAAKKGDADGAINAILSMCDSLRDDALPPLGVLLNDRPEGTRWNREDPAVLLREIADRRAKEAEARVGKLEKQLVARRKELDKATESLKSPTEVLRTAEYSAWDESGVPTKLANGEELSKGQMKKTKKLVDKQKKAHDDLMKKSDGKPEEFVESLKKAVEDIEKELAKLAV
;
A
#
# COMPACT_ATOMS: atom_id res chain seq x y z
N ASP A 1 11.17 -27.90 26.52
CA ASP A 1 9.92 -27.27 26.03
C ASP A 1 9.92 -26.95 24.55
N ALA A 2 10.85 -26.12 24.03
CA ALA A 2 10.89 -25.72 22.61
C ALA A 2 10.83 -26.90 21.61
N MET A 3 11.66 -27.93 21.81
CA MET A 3 11.67 -29.12 20.93
C MET A 3 10.40 -29.98 21.04
N VAL A 4 9.75 -29.99 22.20
CA VAL A 4 8.50 -30.72 22.41
C VAL A 4 7.38 -30.02 21.64
N ALA A 5 7.25 -28.70 21.79
CA ALA A 5 6.28 -27.90 21.06
C ALA A 5 6.48 -27.99 19.54
N PHE A 6 7.72 -27.90 19.06
CA PHE A 6 8.05 -28.06 17.64
C PHE A 6 7.57 -29.41 17.11
N ARG A 7 7.90 -30.51 17.80
CA ARG A 7 7.48 -31.85 17.40
C ARG A 7 5.96 -31.99 17.35
N GLU A 8 5.26 -31.48 18.36
CA GLU A 8 3.81 -31.54 18.42
C GLU A 8 3.16 -30.77 17.27
N ASN A 9 3.65 -29.57 16.98
CA ASN A 9 3.14 -28.74 15.89
C ASN A 9 3.34 -29.41 14.53
N VAL A 10 4.55 -29.93 14.24
CA VAL A 10 4.83 -30.66 12.99
C VAL A 10 3.92 -31.87 12.85
N ARG A 11 3.75 -32.66 13.92
CA ARG A 11 2.88 -33.84 13.91
C ARG A 11 1.42 -33.46 13.63
N ASN A 12 0.91 -32.44 14.30
CA ASN A 12 -0.48 -32.01 14.17
C ASN A 12 -0.76 -31.45 12.76
N THR A 13 0.13 -30.62 12.23
CA THR A 13 0.03 -30.09 10.87
C THR A 13 0.04 -31.20 9.83
N ALA A 14 0.94 -32.17 9.95
CA ALA A 14 0.98 -33.32 9.04
C ALA A 14 -0.29 -34.18 9.10
N LEU A 15 -0.83 -34.44 10.31
CA LEU A 15 -2.06 -35.20 10.48
C LEU A 15 -3.29 -34.48 9.92
N GLU A 16 -3.40 -33.16 10.12
CA GLU A 16 -4.50 -32.37 9.58
C GLU A 16 -4.46 -32.29 8.06
N ALA A 17 -3.26 -32.14 7.49
CA ALA A 17 -3.05 -32.18 6.05
C ALA A 17 -3.44 -33.54 5.44
N ALA A 18 -3.07 -34.64 6.09
CA ALA A 18 -3.44 -35.98 5.65
C ALA A 18 -4.97 -36.18 5.64
N LYS A 19 -5.70 -35.57 6.58
CA LYS A 19 -7.18 -35.60 6.60
C LYS A 19 -7.80 -34.72 5.51
N LYS A 20 -7.22 -33.55 5.24
CA LYS A 20 -7.77 -32.54 4.32
C LYS A 20 -7.30 -32.69 2.87
N GLY A 21 -6.29 -33.54 2.62
CA GLY A 21 -5.69 -33.71 1.30
C GLY A 21 -4.82 -32.53 0.85
N ASP A 22 -4.35 -31.69 1.78
CA ASP A 22 -3.56 -30.49 1.50
C ASP A 22 -2.08 -30.69 1.86
N ALA A 23 -1.36 -31.44 1.02
CA ALA A 23 0.05 -31.73 1.25
C ALA A 23 0.94 -30.49 1.09
N ASP A 24 0.65 -29.65 0.09
CA ASP A 24 1.46 -28.47 -0.21
C ASP A 24 1.37 -27.41 0.90
N GLY A 25 0.16 -27.17 1.43
CA GLY A 25 -0.03 -26.32 2.60
C GLY A 25 0.71 -26.83 3.82
N ALA A 26 0.73 -28.15 4.03
CA ALA A 26 1.47 -28.79 5.12
C ALA A 26 2.98 -28.61 5.00
N ILE A 27 3.53 -28.82 3.80
CA ILE A 27 4.97 -28.67 3.53
C ILE A 27 5.39 -27.24 3.85
N ASN A 28 4.67 -26.26 3.33
CA ASN A 28 4.96 -24.84 3.57
C ASN A 28 4.87 -24.49 5.06
N ALA A 29 3.85 -24.99 5.76
CA ALA A 29 3.70 -24.76 7.19
C ALA A 29 4.84 -25.41 8.00
N ILE A 30 5.24 -26.64 7.69
CA ILE A 30 6.36 -27.32 8.36
C ILE A 30 7.69 -26.59 8.10
N LEU A 31 7.94 -26.15 6.87
CA LEU A 31 9.14 -25.35 6.56
C LEU A 31 9.17 -24.04 7.37
N SER A 32 8.02 -23.35 7.47
CA SER A 32 7.91 -22.15 8.31
C SER A 32 8.14 -22.44 9.80
N MET A 33 7.72 -23.62 10.29
CA MET A 33 8.04 -24.06 11.66
C MET A 33 9.54 -24.33 11.84
N CYS A 34 10.23 -24.90 10.84
CA CYS A 34 11.68 -25.09 10.86
C CYS A 34 12.41 -23.74 10.91
N ASP A 35 11.99 -22.76 10.11
CA ASP A 35 12.54 -21.40 10.15
C ASP A 35 12.34 -20.76 11.53
N SER A 36 11.14 -20.89 12.12
CA SER A 36 10.85 -20.37 13.47
C SER A 36 11.74 -21.03 14.55
N LEU A 37 11.97 -22.34 14.43
CA LEU A 37 12.89 -23.05 15.32
C LEU A 37 14.32 -22.50 15.17
N ARG A 38 14.79 -22.33 13.93
CA ARG A 38 16.12 -21.80 13.60
C ARG A 38 16.33 -20.38 14.11
N ASP A 39 15.39 -19.49 13.83
CA ASP A 39 15.59 -18.04 13.93
C ASP A 39 15.15 -17.47 15.28
N ASP A 40 14.25 -18.16 16.01
CA ASP A 40 13.65 -17.63 17.24
C ASP A 40 13.90 -18.51 18.48
N ALA A 41 13.81 -19.83 18.35
CA ALA A 41 13.85 -20.73 19.51
C ALA A 41 15.25 -21.22 19.88
N LEU A 42 16.14 -21.41 18.90
CA LEU A 42 17.52 -21.86 19.12
C LEU A 42 18.50 -20.73 19.54
N PRO A 43 18.40 -19.48 19.04
CA PRO A 43 19.34 -18.42 19.42
C PRO A 43 19.36 -18.05 20.91
N PRO A 44 18.23 -18.02 21.65
CA PRO A 44 18.24 -17.83 23.11
C PRO A 44 18.99 -18.94 23.87
N LEU A 45 19.16 -20.11 23.24
CA LEU A 45 19.92 -21.24 23.79
C LEU A 45 21.40 -21.21 23.37
N GLY A 46 21.81 -20.19 22.61
CA GLY A 46 23.17 -20.05 22.09
C GLY A 46 23.47 -21.01 20.95
N VAL A 47 22.44 -21.51 20.25
CA VAL A 47 22.59 -22.45 19.13
C VAL A 47 22.23 -21.71 17.84
N LEU A 48 23.17 -21.67 16.90
CA LEU A 48 22.97 -21.10 15.57
C LEU A 48 23.07 -22.21 14.52
N LEU A 49 22.06 -22.36 13.68
CA LEU A 49 22.12 -23.25 12.51
C LEU A 49 22.61 -22.49 11.28
N ASN A 50 23.45 -23.14 10.49
CA ASN A 50 24.01 -22.65 9.25
C ASN A 50 23.71 -23.65 8.15
N ASP A 51 22.69 -23.36 7.34
CA ASP A 51 22.33 -24.16 6.18
C ASP A 51 23.33 -23.93 5.05
N ARG A 52 24.03 -24.99 4.64
CA ARG A 52 24.96 -24.97 3.50
C ARG A 52 24.50 -25.97 2.44
N PRO A 53 24.91 -25.82 1.17
CA PRO A 53 24.59 -26.78 0.10
C PRO A 53 24.99 -28.22 0.43
N GLU A 54 26.02 -28.38 1.25
CA GLU A 54 26.61 -29.64 1.71
C GLU A 54 26.01 -30.19 3.02
N GLY A 55 25.03 -29.48 3.59
CA GLY A 55 24.30 -29.87 4.80
C GLY A 55 24.26 -28.77 5.87
N THR A 56 23.30 -28.87 6.78
CA THR A 56 23.16 -27.95 7.92
C THR A 56 24.21 -28.23 8.98
N ARG A 57 24.94 -27.20 9.39
CA ARG A 57 25.84 -27.24 10.55
C ARG A 57 25.28 -26.39 11.68
N TRP A 58 25.80 -26.59 12.89
CA TRP A 58 25.45 -25.74 14.03
C TRP A 58 26.70 -25.24 14.73
N ASN A 59 26.60 -24.03 15.28
CA ASN A 59 27.63 -23.41 16.10
C ASN A 59 27.04 -23.03 17.46
N ARG A 60 27.92 -22.95 18.47
CA ARG A 60 27.56 -22.41 19.79
C ARG A 60 28.09 -20.98 19.90
N GLU A 61 27.20 -20.06 20.23
CA GLU A 61 27.52 -18.64 20.41
C GLU A 61 26.92 -18.12 21.72
N ASP A 62 27.31 -16.92 22.13
CA ASP A 62 26.76 -16.28 23.31
C ASP A 62 25.30 -15.88 23.05
N PRO A 63 24.31 -16.41 23.82
CA PRO A 63 22.91 -16.04 23.67
C PRO A 63 22.66 -14.53 23.74
N ALA A 64 23.43 -13.80 24.55
CA ALA A 64 23.25 -12.35 24.70
C ALA A 64 23.62 -11.60 23.41
N VAL A 65 24.64 -12.08 22.68
CA VAL A 65 25.04 -11.51 21.39
C VAL A 65 23.99 -11.82 20.33
N LEU A 66 23.56 -13.09 20.23
CA LEU A 66 22.55 -13.51 19.24
C LEU A 66 21.21 -12.78 19.44
N LEU A 67 20.73 -12.67 20.68
CA LEU A 67 19.48 -11.97 20.99
C LEU A 67 19.57 -10.49 20.62
N ARG A 68 20.72 -9.85 20.84
CA ARG A 68 20.95 -8.46 20.45
C ARG A 68 20.91 -8.30 18.93
N GLU A 69 21.61 -9.16 18.20
CA GLU A 69 21.62 -9.12 16.73
C GLU A 69 20.24 -9.34 16.13
N ILE A 70 19.46 -10.27 16.70
CA ILE A 70 18.07 -10.51 16.29
C ILE A 70 17.20 -9.29 16.58
N ALA A 71 17.33 -8.68 17.76
CA ALA A 71 16.59 -7.47 18.10
C ALA A 71 16.95 -6.31 17.15
N ASP A 72 18.23 -6.08 16.89
CA ASP A 72 18.71 -5.04 15.98
C ASP A 72 18.22 -5.27 14.54
N ARG A 73 18.23 -6.53 14.08
CA ARG A 73 17.70 -6.90 12.76
C ARG A 73 16.19 -6.66 12.68
N ARG A 74 15.42 -7.12 13.67
CA ARG A 74 13.97 -6.91 13.73
C ARG A 74 13.60 -5.43 13.80
N ALA A 75 14.37 -4.62 14.54
CA ALA A 75 14.18 -3.18 14.60
C ALA A 75 14.40 -2.53 13.23
N LYS A 76 15.49 -2.88 12.53
CA LYS A 76 15.76 -2.39 11.17
C LYS A 76 14.69 -2.82 10.16
N GLU A 77 14.23 -4.07 10.24
CA GLU A 77 13.15 -4.58 9.38
C GLU A 77 11.83 -3.85 9.65
N ALA A 78 11.51 -3.58 10.91
CA ALA A 78 10.35 -2.80 11.30
C ALA A 78 10.43 -1.35 10.80
N GLU A 79 11.56 -0.67 11.01
CA GLU A 79 11.80 0.68 10.49
C GLU A 79 11.71 0.72 8.96
N ALA A 80 12.31 -0.24 8.27
CA ALA A 80 12.23 -0.34 6.81
C ALA A 80 10.79 -0.56 6.33
N ARG A 81 10.00 -1.37 7.05
CA ARG A 81 8.58 -1.61 6.75
C ARG A 81 7.76 -0.33 6.94
N VAL A 82 7.95 0.37 8.06
CA VAL A 82 7.29 1.67 8.31
C VAL A 82 7.65 2.66 7.21
N GLY A 83 8.94 2.85 6.91
CA GLY A 83 9.39 3.78 5.87
C GLY A 83 8.88 3.41 4.48
N LYS A 84 8.67 2.12 4.17
CA LYS A 84 8.04 1.68 2.92
C LYS A 84 6.55 2.06 2.88
N LEU A 85 5.82 1.81 3.96
CA LEU A 85 4.40 2.12 4.08
C LEU A 85 4.15 3.64 4.05
N GLU A 86 4.98 4.45 4.70
CA GLU A 86 4.90 5.92 4.64
C GLU A 86 5.10 6.44 3.22
N LYS A 87 6.09 5.92 2.49
CA LYS A 87 6.30 6.27 1.07
C LYS A 87 5.12 5.88 0.21
N GLN A 88 4.53 4.70 0.46
CA GLN A 88 3.33 4.26 -0.23
C GLN A 88 2.13 5.15 0.10
N LEU A 89 1.96 5.55 1.36
CA LEU A 89 0.91 6.45 1.80
C LEU A 89 0.98 7.80 1.09
N VAL A 90 2.16 8.42 1.05
CA VAL A 90 2.37 9.69 0.35
C VAL A 90 2.06 9.57 -1.15
N ALA A 91 2.51 8.48 -1.78
CA ALA A 91 2.23 8.24 -3.19
C ALA A 91 0.73 8.05 -3.46
N ARG A 92 0.03 7.27 -2.63
CA ARG A 92 -1.41 7.00 -2.76
C ARG A 92 -2.27 8.21 -2.45
N ARG A 93 -1.94 9.02 -1.43
CA ARG A 93 -2.61 10.30 -1.15
C ARG A 93 -2.47 11.25 -2.33
N LYS A 94 -1.27 11.41 -2.89
CA LYS A 94 -1.07 12.25 -4.09
C LYS A 94 -1.87 11.76 -5.29
N GLU A 95 -1.98 10.45 -5.48
CA GLU A 95 -2.81 9.86 -6.53
C GLU A 95 -4.30 10.12 -6.29
N LEU A 96 -4.75 9.96 -5.05
CA LEU A 96 -6.13 10.23 -4.62
C LEU A 96 -6.49 11.71 -4.80
N ASP A 97 -5.64 12.63 -4.38
CA ASP A 97 -5.87 14.07 -4.53
C ASP A 97 -6.03 14.44 -6.01
N LYS A 98 -5.10 13.95 -6.86
CA LYS A 98 -5.17 14.15 -8.30
C LYS A 98 -6.44 13.56 -8.91
N ALA A 99 -6.81 12.34 -8.51
CA ALA A 99 -8.02 11.68 -9.02
C ALA A 99 -9.29 12.40 -8.58
N THR A 100 -9.33 12.91 -7.34
CA THR A 100 -10.46 13.69 -6.80
C THR A 100 -10.59 15.05 -7.48
N GLU A 101 -9.47 15.73 -7.75
CA GLU A 101 -9.45 16.97 -8.54
C GLU A 101 -9.92 16.73 -9.98
N SER A 102 -9.46 15.63 -10.60
CA SER A 102 -9.85 15.20 -11.95
C SER A 102 -11.31 14.73 -12.06
N LEU A 103 -11.97 14.40 -10.94
CA LEU A 103 -13.35 13.91 -10.91
C LEU A 103 -14.35 15.00 -11.31
N LYS A 104 -14.03 16.27 -11.06
CA LYS A 104 -14.88 17.40 -11.46
C LYS A 104 -14.92 17.49 -12.98
N SER A 105 -16.12 17.46 -13.55
CA SER A 105 -16.31 17.61 -14.98
C SER A 105 -15.73 18.96 -15.45
N PRO A 106 -15.08 19.04 -16.63
CA PRO A 106 -14.53 20.28 -17.18
C PRO A 106 -15.56 21.42 -17.27
N THR A 107 -16.84 21.06 -17.47
CA THR A 107 -17.95 22.03 -17.53
C THR A 107 -18.40 22.53 -16.16
N GLU A 108 -18.05 21.84 -15.07
CA GLU A 108 -18.40 22.23 -13.70
C GLU A 108 -17.36 23.12 -13.04
N VAL A 109 -16.08 23.00 -13.43
CA VAL A 109 -14.98 23.76 -12.82
C VAL A 109 -15.13 25.28 -12.98
N LEU A 110 -15.77 25.73 -14.07
CA LEU A 110 -16.03 27.15 -14.33
C LEU A 110 -17.51 27.54 -14.18
N ARG A 111 -18.37 26.64 -13.68
CA ARG A 111 -19.74 26.98 -13.27
C ARG A 111 -19.74 27.52 -11.84
N THR A 112 -19.02 28.63 -11.65
CA THR A 112 -18.94 29.38 -10.40
C THR A 112 -19.86 30.60 -10.45
N ALA A 113 -20.18 31.18 -9.29
CA ALA A 113 -20.99 32.40 -9.18
C ALA A 113 -20.35 33.64 -9.85
N GLU A 114 -19.10 33.53 -10.31
CA GLU A 114 -18.35 34.58 -10.99
C GLU A 114 -18.73 34.74 -12.47
N TYR A 115 -19.46 33.78 -13.04
CA TYR A 115 -19.81 33.73 -14.45
C TYR A 115 -21.32 33.54 -14.65
N SER A 116 -21.87 34.13 -15.71
CA SER A 116 -23.32 34.14 -15.97
C SER A 116 -23.73 33.48 -17.28
N ALA A 117 -22.79 33.25 -18.21
CA ALA A 117 -23.03 32.55 -19.46
C ALA A 117 -21.79 31.76 -19.89
N TRP A 118 -22.00 30.65 -20.61
CA TRP A 118 -20.95 29.74 -21.09
C TRP A 118 -21.23 29.33 -22.54
N ASP A 119 -20.18 28.97 -23.27
CA ASP A 119 -20.29 28.41 -24.62
C ASP A 119 -20.47 26.88 -24.62
N GLU A 120 -20.63 26.27 -25.80
CA GLU A 120 -20.78 24.81 -25.99
C GLU A 120 -19.59 24.00 -25.48
N SER A 121 -18.42 24.64 -25.32
CA SER A 121 -17.21 24.03 -24.78
C SER A 121 -17.08 24.19 -23.26
N GLY A 122 -18.05 24.85 -22.60
CA GLY A 122 -18.03 25.12 -21.16
C GLY A 122 -17.15 26.30 -20.74
N VAL A 123 -16.72 27.14 -21.69
CA VAL A 123 -15.92 28.34 -21.40
C VAL A 123 -16.85 29.51 -21.09
N PRO A 124 -16.65 30.24 -19.97
CA PRO A 124 -17.43 31.42 -19.64
C PRO A 124 -17.34 32.51 -20.72
N THR A 125 -18.49 33.05 -21.12
CA THR A 125 -18.63 34.15 -22.08
C THR A 125 -18.97 35.48 -21.39
N LYS A 126 -19.66 35.43 -20.24
CA LYS A 126 -20.01 36.60 -19.43
C LYS A 126 -19.65 36.45 -17.96
N LEU A 127 -19.26 37.55 -17.35
CA LEU A 127 -19.03 37.69 -15.91
C LEU A 127 -20.38 37.81 -15.17
N ALA A 128 -20.37 37.62 -13.84
CA ALA A 128 -21.55 37.72 -12.99
C ALA A 128 -22.28 39.07 -13.09
N ASN A 129 -21.54 40.15 -13.39
CA ASN A 129 -22.07 41.50 -13.60
C ASN A 129 -22.68 41.71 -15.00
N GLY A 130 -22.67 40.70 -15.86
CA GLY A 130 -23.20 40.77 -17.23
C GLY A 130 -22.20 41.30 -18.27
N GLU A 131 -20.99 41.70 -17.87
CA GLU A 131 -19.93 42.14 -18.80
C GLU A 131 -19.33 40.96 -19.56
N GLU A 132 -18.96 41.21 -20.82
CA GLU A 132 -18.26 40.24 -21.66
C GLU A 132 -16.82 40.03 -21.18
N LEU A 133 -16.36 38.77 -21.15
CA LEU A 133 -14.97 38.50 -20.76
C LEU A 133 -13.99 39.15 -21.76
N SER A 134 -12.91 39.74 -21.27
CA SER A 134 -11.83 40.20 -22.15
C SER A 134 -11.17 39.02 -22.88
N LYS A 135 -10.58 39.27 -24.05
CA LYS A 135 -9.82 38.25 -24.82
C LYS A 135 -8.75 37.54 -23.97
N GLY A 136 -8.14 38.25 -23.01
CA GLY A 136 -7.16 37.69 -22.07
C GLY A 136 -7.79 36.73 -21.05
N GLN A 137 -8.94 37.09 -20.48
CA GLN A 137 -9.68 36.25 -19.53
C GLN A 137 -10.23 35.01 -20.22
N MET A 138 -10.85 35.15 -21.40
CA MET A 138 -11.32 34.01 -22.21
C MET A 138 -10.19 33.01 -22.52
N LYS A 139 -8.98 33.50 -22.84
CA LYS A 139 -7.83 32.62 -23.10
C LYS A 139 -7.35 31.90 -21.84
N LYS A 140 -7.47 32.52 -20.66
CA LYS A 140 -7.14 31.89 -19.37
C LYS A 140 -8.16 30.83 -18.98
N THR A 141 -9.45 31.14 -19.04
CA THR A 141 -10.53 30.17 -18.74
C THR A 141 -10.51 29.00 -19.71
N LYS A 142 -10.32 29.22 -21.02
CA LYS A 142 -10.15 28.14 -22.00
C LYS A 142 -9.00 27.20 -21.66
N LYS A 143 -7.82 27.73 -21.29
CA LYS A 143 -6.68 26.90 -20.87
C LYS A 143 -6.98 26.06 -19.61
N LEU A 144 -7.78 26.59 -18.67
CA LEU A 144 -8.20 25.85 -17.49
C LEU A 144 -9.15 24.70 -17.86
N VAL A 145 -10.15 24.95 -18.71
CA VAL A 145 -11.06 23.91 -19.23
C VAL A 145 -10.30 22.83 -19.98
N ASP A 146 -9.40 23.20 -20.89
CA ASP A 146 -8.61 22.24 -21.68
C ASP A 146 -7.72 21.38 -20.78
N LYS A 147 -7.10 21.97 -19.75
CA LYS A 147 -6.29 21.25 -18.76
C LYS A 147 -7.14 20.28 -17.95
N GLN A 148 -8.30 20.71 -17.48
CA GLN A 148 -9.21 19.86 -16.71
C GLN A 148 -9.77 18.72 -17.57
N LYS A 149 -10.14 19.00 -18.82
CA LYS A 149 -10.61 17.99 -19.77
C LYS A 149 -9.60 16.89 -19.97
N LYS A 150 -8.32 17.24 -20.20
CA LYS A 150 -7.25 16.26 -20.28
C LYS A 150 -7.11 15.45 -18.98
N ALA A 151 -7.18 16.10 -17.83
CA ALA A 151 -7.04 15.45 -16.54
C ALA A 151 -8.20 14.49 -16.21
N HIS A 152 -9.43 14.85 -16.61
CA HIS A 152 -10.63 14.03 -16.50
C HIS A 152 -10.60 12.87 -17.50
N ASP A 153 -10.22 13.09 -18.76
CA ASP A 153 -10.10 12.04 -19.77
C ASP A 153 -9.04 10.99 -19.37
N ASP A 154 -7.91 11.42 -18.81
CA ASP A 154 -6.87 10.53 -18.29
C ASP A 154 -7.40 9.71 -17.08
N LEU A 155 -8.23 10.30 -16.23
CA LEU A 155 -8.88 9.60 -15.12
C LEU A 155 -9.86 8.55 -15.66
N MET A 156 -10.74 8.93 -16.60
CA MET A 156 -11.71 8.03 -17.22
C MET A 156 -11.05 6.81 -17.86
N LYS A 157 -9.89 6.99 -18.52
CA LYS A 157 -9.10 5.89 -19.09
C LYS A 157 -8.53 4.98 -18.01
N LYS A 158 -8.03 5.54 -16.91
CA LYS A 158 -7.47 4.76 -15.79
C LYS A 158 -8.53 4.01 -15.01
N SER A 159 -9.73 4.55 -14.93
CA SER A 159 -10.85 4.01 -14.17
C SER A 159 -11.78 3.13 -15.01
N ASP A 160 -11.44 2.83 -16.26
CA ASP A 160 -12.29 2.09 -17.21
C ASP A 160 -13.73 2.63 -17.27
N GLY A 161 -13.86 3.96 -17.33
CA GLY A 161 -15.15 4.65 -17.36
C GLY A 161 -15.87 4.81 -16.01
N LYS A 162 -15.27 4.34 -14.91
CA LYS A 162 -15.85 4.40 -13.56
C LYS A 162 -15.01 5.21 -12.56
N PRO A 163 -14.89 6.53 -12.75
CA PRO A 163 -13.94 7.36 -11.99
C PRO A 163 -14.28 7.44 -10.50
N GLU A 164 -15.56 7.36 -10.13
CA GLU A 164 -16.03 7.37 -8.74
C GLU A 164 -15.62 6.10 -7.99
N GLU A 165 -15.84 4.91 -8.57
CA GLU A 165 -15.39 3.63 -8.01
C GLU A 165 -13.86 3.62 -7.86
N PHE A 166 -13.13 4.19 -8.83
CA PHE A 166 -11.68 4.28 -8.77
C PHE A 166 -11.20 5.20 -7.65
N VAL A 167 -11.78 6.40 -7.50
CA VAL A 167 -11.46 7.31 -6.39
C VAL A 167 -11.75 6.65 -5.04
N GLU A 168 -12.88 5.96 -4.91
CA GLU A 168 -13.24 5.25 -3.68
C GLU A 168 -12.25 4.11 -3.37
N SER A 169 -11.80 3.39 -4.40
CA SER A 169 -10.76 2.37 -4.24
C SER A 169 -9.43 2.96 -3.75
N LEU A 170 -9.06 4.16 -4.21
CA LEU A 170 -7.87 4.87 -3.76
C LEU A 170 -8.01 5.35 -2.31
N LYS A 171 -9.18 5.88 -1.93
CA LYS A 171 -9.46 6.25 -0.53
C LYS A 171 -9.31 5.05 0.39
N LYS A 172 -9.92 3.92 0.03
CA LYS A 172 -9.81 2.68 0.80
C LYS A 172 -8.36 2.21 0.91
N ALA A 173 -7.60 2.26 -0.18
CA ALA A 173 -6.17 1.91 -0.15
C ALA A 173 -5.35 2.83 0.77
N VAL A 174 -5.65 4.14 0.80
CA VAL A 174 -5.02 5.09 1.72
C VAL A 174 -5.37 4.75 3.17
N GLU A 175 -6.65 4.52 3.48
CA GLU A 175 -7.09 4.13 4.83
C GLU A 175 -6.46 2.82 5.30
N ASP A 176 -6.35 1.83 4.42
CA ASP A 176 -5.76 0.53 4.77
C ASP A 176 -4.27 0.67 5.11
N ILE A 177 -3.53 1.50 4.37
CA ILE A 177 -2.12 1.81 4.68
C ILE A 177 -2.01 2.57 6.01
N GLU A 178 -2.91 3.53 6.28
CA GLU A 178 -2.94 4.26 7.54
C GLU A 178 -3.23 3.35 8.74
N LYS A 179 -4.18 2.43 8.58
CA LYS A 179 -4.48 1.40 9.60
C LYS A 179 -3.28 0.48 9.81
N GLU A 180 -2.55 0.10 8.76
CA GLU A 180 -1.35 -0.73 8.88
C GLU A 180 -0.21 0.02 9.61
N LEU A 181 0.02 1.29 9.28
CA LEU A 181 0.99 2.14 9.98
C LEU A 181 0.61 2.34 11.45
N ALA A 182 -0.67 2.57 11.75
CA ALA A 182 -1.15 2.73 13.12
C ALA A 182 -0.93 1.46 13.96
N LYS A 183 -1.09 0.26 13.36
CA LYS A 183 -0.81 -1.02 14.03
C LYS A 183 0.67 -1.25 14.30
N LEU A 184 1.56 -0.69 13.49
CA LEU A 184 3.02 -0.80 13.65
C LEU A 184 3.61 0.25 14.59
N ALA A 185 2.85 1.31 14.90
CA ALA A 185 3.24 2.37 15.82
C ALA A 185 2.89 2.08 17.29
N VAL A 186 2.16 0.99 17.55
CA VAL A 186 1.77 0.49 18.89
C VAL A 186 2.67 -0.68 19.27
#